data_AF-A0A1V8SEK9-F1
#
_entry.id   AF-A0A1V8SEK9-F1
#
_cell.length_a   1.000
_cell.length_b   1.000
_cell.length_c   1.000
_cell.angle_alpha   90.00
_cell.angle_beta   90.00
_cell.angle_gamma   90.00
#
_symmetry.space_group_name_H-M   'P 1'
#
loop_
_entity.id
_entity.type
_entity.pdbx_description
1 polymer ?
#
loop_
_entity_poly.entity_id
_entity_poly.type
_entity_poly.pdbx_seq_one_letter_code
_entity_poly.pdbx_strand_id
1 'polypeptide(L)'
;MARSLPIWPFVLIWAYISHLRNPITFYLDHVPGIAAAASPFTPQAEVMLYLLGNVYLLLAALAVICCWTRHRSIMQYYLLVVAFADLGHIYATCRVFGWEKFVEFAQWNDMAWGSIGGSAFLHVNRLATLLGLFGRLK
;
A
#
# COMPACT_ATOMS: atom_id res chain seq x y z
N MET A 1 24.77 -9.77 -11.51
CA MET A 1 24.34 -8.49 -10.90
C MET A 1 22.99 -8.77 -10.24
N ALA A 2 22.95 -8.81 -8.90
CA ALA A 2 21.82 -9.34 -8.16
C ALA A 2 20.55 -8.52 -8.42
N ARG A 3 19.57 -9.13 -9.11
CA ARG A 3 18.18 -8.65 -9.12
C ARG A 3 17.60 -8.95 -7.74
N SER A 4 17.92 -8.13 -6.74
CA SER A 4 17.24 -8.20 -5.44
C SER A 4 15.76 -7.98 -5.70
N LEU A 5 14.92 -8.98 -5.40
CA LEU A 5 13.49 -8.78 -5.45
C LEU A 5 13.17 -7.59 -4.53
N PRO A 6 12.47 -6.57 -5.01
CA PRO A 6 11.98 -5.53 -4.13
C PRO A 6 11.11 -6.17 -3.04
N ILE A 7 11.09 -5.56 -1.86
CA ILE A 7 10.27 -6.03 -0.74
C ILE A 7 8.76 -5.89 -1.03
N TRP A 8 8.40 -5.08 -2.03
CA TRP A 8 7.04 -4.66 -2.38
C TRP A 8 6.04 -5.78 -2.68
N PRO A 9 6.33 -6.80 -3.52
CA PRO A 9 5.42 -7.93 -3.72
C PRO A 9 5.09 -8.69 -2.44
N PHE A 10 6.03 -8.84 -1.51
CA PHE A 10 5.79 -9.54 -0.25
C PHE A 10 4.79 -8.80 0.63
N VAL A 11 4.86 -7.47 0.71
CA VAL A 11 3.93 -6.65 1.50
C VAL A 11 2.50 -6.77 0.95
N LEU A 12 2.34 -6.75 -0.38
CA LEU A 12 1.02 -6.88 -1.02
C LEU A 12 0.43 -8.29 -0.84
N ILE A 13 1.25 -9.33 -0.96
CA ILE A 13 0.82 -10.71 -0.69
C ILE A 13 0.46 -10.88 0.80
N TRP A 14 1.21 -10.26 1.70
CA TRP A 14 0.92 -10.28 3.13
C TRP A 14 -0.40 -9.59 3.45
N ALA A 15 -0.66 -8.42 2.85
CA ALA A 15 -1.95 -7.74 2.98
C ALA A 15 -3.10 -8.62 2.46
N TYR A 16 -2.90 -9.31 1.32
CA TYR A 16 -3.87 -10.25 0.78
C TYR A 16 -4.19 -11.39 1.76
N ILE A 17 -3.17 -12.05 2.30
CA ILE A 17 -3.35 -13.15 3.27
C ILE A 17 -4.01 -12.65 4.56
N SER A 18 -3.60 -11.47 5.05
CA SER A 18 -4.15 -10.87 6.26
C SER A 18 -5.65 -10.60 6.15
N HIS A 19 -6.11 -10.08 4.99
CA HIS A 19 -7.54 -9.82 4.79
C HIS A 19 -8.35 -11.13 4.78
N LEU A 20 -7.82 -12.22 4.22
CA LEU A 20 -8.52 -13.50 4.15
C LEU A 20 -8.66 -14.16 5.52
N ARG A 21 -7.67 -13.98 6.40
CA ARG A 21 -7.67 -14.59 7.73
C ARG A 21 -8.68 -13.93 8.67
N ASN A 22 -8.72 -12.60 8.69
CA ASN A 22 -9.57 -11.83 9.61
C ASN A 22 -10.12 -10.57 8.92
N PRO A 23 -11.15 -10.68 8.07
CA PRO A 23 -11.66 -9.55 7.27
C PRO A 23 -12.22 -8.42 8.14
N ILE A 24 -12.88 -8.75 9.25
CA ILE A 24 -13.48 -7.74 10.15
C ILE A 24 -12.39 -6.91 10.83
N THR A 25 -11.38 -7.56 11.42
CA THR A 25 -10.26 -6.86 12.06
C THR A 25 -9.51 -6.02 11.05
N PHE A 26 -9.22 -6.58 9.87
CA PHE A 26 -8.58 -5.85 8.78
C PHE A 26 -9.37 -4.61 8.37
N TYR A 27 -10.71 -4.73 8.26
CA TYR A 27 -11.61 -3.62 7.97
C TYR A 27 -11.58 -2.53 9.06
N LEU A 28 -11.70 -2.92 10.33
CA LEU A 28 -11.72 -1.98 11.45
C LEU A 28 -10.38 -1.26 11.64
N ASP A 29 -9.27 -1.98 11.42
CA ASP A 29 -7.92 -1.43 11.59
C ASP A 29 -7.60 -0.31 10.58
N HIS A 30 -8.33 -0.21 9.47
CA HIS A 30 -8.18 0.92 8.55
C HIS A 30 -8.53 2.26 9.17
N VAL A 31 -9.27 2.32 10.29
CA VAL A 31 -9.56 3.55 11.02
C VAL A 31 -9.40 3.32 12.54
N PRO A 32 -8.23 3.62 13.12
CA PRO A 32 -7.93 3.44 14.52
C PRO A 32 -8.89 4.23 15.42
N GLY A 33 -9.35 3.57 16.48
CA GLY A 33 -10.16 4.21 17.52
C GLY A 33 -11.65 4.30 17.21
N ILE A 34 -12.14 3.69 16.13
CA ILE A 34 -13.58 3.44 15.96
C ILE A 34 -13.92 2.12 16.65
N ALA A 35 -14.82 2.16 17.63
CA ALA A 35 -15.30 0.94 18.29
C ALA A 35 -16.04 0.05 17.29
N ALA A 36 -15.82 -1.28 17.35
CA ALA A 36 -16.48 -2.24 16.46
C ALA A 36 -18.03 -2.13 16.51
N ALA A 37 -18.59 -1.77 17.66
CA ALA A 37 -20.03 -1.54 17.83
C ALA A 37 -20.54 -0.29 17.08
N ALA A 38 -19.66 0.65 16.74
CA ALA A 38 -20.00 1.89 16.03
C ALA A 38 -19.86 1.76 14.50
N SER A 39 -19.27 0.67 13.99
CA SER A 39 -19.03 0.47 12.55
C SER A 39 -19.58 -0.88 12.09
N PRO A 40 -20.83 -0.95 11.60
CA PRO A 40 -21.40 -2.19 11.12
C PRO A 40 -20.62 -2.69 9.89
N PHE A 41 -20.06 -3.89 9.98
CA PHE A 41 -19.45 -4.57 8.84
C PHE A 41 -20.55 -5.14 7.94
N THR A 42 -20.99 -4.33 6.98
CA THR A 42 -22.09 -4.68 6.07
C THR A 42 -21.61 -5.62 4.96
N PRO A 43 -22.51 -6.41 4.33
CA PRO A 43 -22.15 -7.22 3.17
C PRO A 43 -21.51 -6.41 2.01
N GLN A 44 -21.90 -5.15 1.86
CA GLN A 44 -21.31 -4.22 0.89
C GLN A 44 -19.85 -3.91 1.22
N ALA A 45 -19.53 -3.67 2.49
CA ALA A 45 -18.16 -3.47 2.95
C ALA A 45 -17.33 -4.75 2.77
N GLU A 46 -17.92 -5.91 3.05
CA GLU A 46 -17.27 -7.21 2.88
C GLU A 46 -16.89 -7.48 1.42
N VAL A 47 -17.82 -7.31 0.47
CA VAL A 47 -17.50 -7.47 -0.96
C VAL A 47 -16.43 -6.49 -1.40
N MET A 48 -16.50 -5.23 -0.97
CA MET A 48 -15.49 -4.23 -1.32
C MET A 48 -14.10 -4.61 -0.78
N LEU A 49 -14.03 -5.21 0.41
CA LEU A 49 -12.79 -5.70 0.99
C LEU A 49 -12.17 -6.86 0.18
N TYR A 50 -12.99 -7.81 -0.27
CA TYR A 50 -12.51 -8.89 -1.16
C TYR A 50 -12.00 -8.36 -2.50
N LEU A 51 -12.69 -7.37 -3.09
CA LEU A 51 -12.24 -6.71 -4.31
C LEU A 51 -10.90 -5.99 -4.11
N LEU A 52 -10.73 -5.31 -2.97
CA LEU A 52 -9.46 -4.68 -2.60
C LEU A 52 -8.33 -5.71 -2.45
N GLY A 53 -8.60 -6.83 -1.78
CA GLY A 53 -7.66 -7.95 -1.67
C GLY A 53 -7.21 -8.49 -3.03
N ASN A 54 -8.16 -8.69 -3.96
CA ASN A 54 -7.84 -9.10 -5.33
C ASN A 54 -6.93 -8.09 -6.04
N VAL A 55 -7.18 -6.79 -5.88
CA VAL A 55 -6.31 -5.73 -6.43
C VAL A 55 -4.91 -5.80 -5.84
N TYR A 56 -4.73 -6.10 -4.55
CA TYR A 56 -3.40 -6.30 -3.97
C TYR A 56 -2.64 -7.47 -4.61
N LEU A 57 -3.32 -8.59 -4.84
CA LEU A 57 -2.72 -9.74 -5.52
C LEU A 57 -2.30 -9.40 -6.96
N LEU A 58 -3.16 -8.68 -7.70
CA LEU A 58 -2.85 -8.18 -9.03
C LEU A 58 -1.62 -7.27 -9.03
N LEU A 59 -1.55 -6.30 -8.11
CA LEU A 59 -0.43 -5.38 -7.98
C LEU A 59 0.87 -6.11 -7.59
N ALA A 60 0.79 -7.16 -6.77
CA ALA A 60 1.94 -7.99 -6.43
C ALA A 60 2.50 -8.70 -7.68
N ALA A 61 1.62 -9.29 -8.50
CA ALA A 61 2.01 -9.92 -9.76
C ALA A 61 2.63 -8.91 -10.74
N LEU A 62 2.05 -7.72 -10.87
CA LEU A 62 2.60 -6.65 -11.69
C LEU A 62 3.98 -6.20 -11.21
N ALA A 63 4.19 -6.08 -9.89
CA ALA A 63 5.49 -5.75 -9.31
C ALA A 63 6.54 -6.80 -9.68
N VAL A 64 6.19 -8.08 -9.58
CA VAL A 64 7.06 -9.20 -9.95
C VAL A 64 7.43 -9.16 -11.45
N ILE A 65 6.44 -8.96 -12.33
CA ILE A 65 6.67 -8.83 -13.78
C ILE A 65 7.61 -7.66 -14.08
N CYS A 66 7.42 -6.52 -13.41
CA CYS A 66 8.26 -5.34 -13.58
C CYS A 66 9.69 -5.55 -13.09
N CYS A 67 9.96 -6.52 -12.22
CA CYS A 67 11.34 -6.88 -11.84
C CYS A 67 12.09 -7.64 -12.95
N TRP A 68 11.35 -8.33 -13.83
CA TRP A 68 11.93 -9.12 -14.90
C TRP A 68 12.02 -8.37 -16.24
N THR A 69 11.27 -7.29 -16.41
CA THR A 69 11.33 -6.48 -17.63
C THR A 69 12.74 -5.96 -17.90
N ARG A 70 13.12 -5.91 -19.18
CA ARG A 70 14.36 -5.27 -19.66
C ARG A 70 14.11 -3.91 -20.29
N HIS A 71 12.85 -3.51 -20.41
CA HIS A 71 12.49 -2.22 -20.98
C HIS A 71 12.46 -1.18 -19.88
N ARG A 72 13.49 -0.32 -19.86
CA ARG A 72 13.63 0.79 -18.90
C ARG A 72 12.36 1.65 -18.81
N SER A 73 11.75 1.98 -19.94
CA SER A 73 10.55 2.82 -20.00
C SER A 73 9.39 2.23 -19.20
N ILE A 74 9.15 0.92 -19.33
CA ILE A 74 8.09 0.23 -18.59
C ILE A 74 8.32 0.36 -17.08
N MET A 75 9.55 0.13 -16.62
CA MET A 75 9.88 0.26 -15.20
C MET A 75 9.73 1.70 -14.70
N GLN A 76 10.11 2.70 -15.50
CA GLN A 76 9.95 4.12 -15.14
C GLN A 76 8.48 4.50 -15.02
N TYR A 77 7.65 4.15 -16.00
CA TYR A 77 6.22 4.43 -15.95
C TYR A 77 5.54 3.68 -14.80
N TYR A 78 5.92 2.42 -14.56
CA TYR A 78 5.42 1.67 -13.41
C TYR A 78 5.77 2.37 -12.08
N LEU A 79 7.03 2.73 -11.85
CA LEU A 79 7.45 3.43 -10.63
C LEU A 79 6.70 4.76 -10.44
N LEU A 80 6.47 5.50 -11.53
CA LEU A 80 5.75 6.77 -11.51
C LEU A 80 4.26 6.58 -11.17
N VAL A 81 3.59 5.63 -11.81
CA VAL A 81 2.18 5.31 -11.53
C VAL A 81 1.99 4.85 -10.09
N VAL A 82 2.86 3.96 -9.59
CA VAL A 82 2.74 3.47 -8.22
C VAL A 82 3.13 4.56 -7.20
N ALA A 83 4.03 5.48 -7.54
CA ALA A 83 4.29 6.65 -6.70
C ALA A 83 3.04 7.53 -6.53
N PHE A 84 2.20 7.69 -7.57
CA PHE A 84 0.91 8.36 -7.42
C PHE A 84 -0.07 7.57 -6.57
N ALA A 85 -0.09 6.23 -6.68
CA ALA A 85 -0.92 5.39 -5.84
C ALA A 85 -0.59 5.53 -4.34
N ASP A 86 0.69 5.71 -3.98
CA ASP A 86 1.10 5.98 -2.59
C ASP A 86 0.44 7.24 -2.01
N LEU A 87 0.37 8.31 -2.81
CA LEU A 87 -0.30 9.55 -2.40
C LEU A 87 -1.80 9.34 -2.22
N GLY A 88 -2.39 8.46 -3.04
CA GLY A 88 -3.79 8.04 -2.89
C GLY A 88 -4.06 7.38 -1.54
N HIS A 89 -3.17 6.49 -1.09
CA HIS A 89 -3.27 5.88 0.26
C HIS A 89 -3.20 6.93 1.36
N ILE A 90 -2.20 7.80 1.32
CA ILE A 90 -2.01 8.86 2.33
C ILE A 90 -3.23 9.79 2.37
N TYR A 91 -3.73 10.22 1.20
CA TYR A 91 -4.91 11.07 1.10
C TYR A 91 -6.15 10.39 1.68
N ALA A 92 -6.43 9.14 1.30
CA ALA A 92 -7.60 8.42 1.78
C ALA A 92 -7.59 8.31 3.31
N THR A 93 -6.44 7.94 3.90
CA THR A 93 -6.31 7.82 5.35
C THR A 93 -6.43 9.18 6.04
N CYS A 94 -5.77 10.22 5.52
CA CYS A 94 -5.85 11.59 6.07
C CYS A 94 -7.28 12.14 6.06
N ARG A 95 -8.05 11.88 4.99
CA ARG A 95 -9.44 12.34 4.88
C ARG A 95 -10.37 11.70 5.89
N VAL A 96 -10.10 10.47 6.31
CA VAL A 96 -10.93 9.71 7.26
C VAL A 96 -10.47 9.93 8.71
N PHE A 97 -9.15 10.00 8.96
CA PHE A 97 -8.60 10.18 10.31
C PHE A 97 -8.84 11.60 10.85
N GLY A 98 -8.90 12.58 9.96
CA GLY A 98 -8.78 13.98 10.33
C GLY A 98 -7.32 14.36 10.58
N TRP A 99 -7.04 15.66 10.50
CA TRP A 99 -5.67 16.17 10.58
C TRP A 99 -4.98 15.89 11.92
N GLU A 100 -5.73 15.96 13.03
CA GLU A 100 -5.20 15.77 14.39
C GLU A 100 -4.60 14.37 14.58
N LYS A 101 -5.36 13.32 14.25
CA LYS A 101 -4.87 11.93 14.31
C LYS A 101 -3.83 11.61 13.26
N PHE A 102 -3.85 12.31 12.13
CA PHE A 102 -2.86 12.13 11.08
C PHE A 102 -1.46 12.58 11.52
N VAL A 103 -1.34 13.70 12.25
CA VAL A 103 -0.03 14.19 12.72
C VAL A 103 0.45 13.54 14.01
N GLU A 104 -0.46 12.91 14.76
CA GLU A 104 -0.14 12.22 16.01
C GLU A 104 0.26 10.76 15.78
N PHE A 105 1.53 10.56 15.40
CA PHE A 105 2.09 9.23 15.09
C PHE A 105 1.93 8.19 16.23
N ALA A 106 1.78 8.64 17.48
CA ALA A 106 1.58 7.76 18.63
C ALA A 106 0.24 7.00 18.60
N GLN A 107 -0.76 7.50 17.85
CA GLN A 107 -2.08 6.87 17.74
C GLN A 107 -2.19 5.91 16.54
N TRP A 108 -1.13 5.77 15.75
CA TRP A 108 -1.14 4.90 14.58
C TRP A 108 -1.02 3.42 14.98
N ASN A 109 -1.99 2.62 14.55
CA ASN A 109 -1.86 1.16 14.58
C ASN A 109 -1.02 0.66 13.39
N ASP A 110 -0.79 -0.65 13.32
CA ASP A 110 0.00 -1.29 12.27
C ASP A 110 -0.53 -0.98 10.86
N MET A 111 -1.85 -0.90 10.69
CA MET A 111 -2.48 -0.58 9.41
C MET A 111 -2.23 0.87 8.99
N ALA A 112 -2.29 1.82 9.93
CA ALA A 112 -1.97 3.22 9.69
C ALA A 112 -0.48 3.41 9.36
N TRP A 113 0.42 2.72 10.08
CA TRP A 113 1.84 2.68 9.75
C TRP A 113 2.10 2.13 8.35
N GLY A 114 1.42 1.06 7.95
CA GLY A 114 1.52 0.52 6.58
C GLY A 114 0.98 1.48 5.52
N SER A 115 -0.22 2.03 5.74
CA SER A 115 -0.95 2.82 4.76
C SER A 115 -0.39 4.24 4.58
N ILE A 116 0.12 4.86 5.65
CA ILE A 116 0.69 6.21 5.60
C ILE A 116 2.21 6.13 5.58
N GLY A 117 2.82 5.56 6.62
CA GLY A 117 4.27 5.51 6.77
C GLY A 117 4.93 4.69 5.66
N GLY A 118 4.41 3.49 5.40
CA GLY A 118 4.86 2.61 4.34
C GLY A 118 4.76 3.29 2.97
N SER A 119 3.60 3.86 2.63
CA SER A 119 3.40 4.60 1.37
C SER A 119 4.28 5.84 1.24
N ALA A 120 4.50 6.61 2.30
CA ALA A 120 5.38 7.78 2.26
C ALA A 120 6.85 7.38 2.03
N PHE A 121 7.34 6.39 2.77
CA PHE A 121 8.69 5.84 2.58
C PHE A 121 8.86 5.33 1.15
N LEU A 122 7.85 4.62 0.65
CA LEU A 122 7.81 4.07 -0.68
C LEU A 122 7.87 5.11 -1.78
N HIS A 123 7.04 6.14 -1.65
CA HIS A 123 6.95 7.24 -2.60
C HIS A 123 8.31 7.91 -2.78
N VAL A 124 8.99 8.22 -1.67
CA VAL A 124 10.33 8.80 -1.68
C VAL A 124 11.34 7.88 -2.38
N ASN A 125 11.35 6.58 -2.05
CA ASN A 125 12.26 5.62 -2.68
C ASN A 125 12.00 5.46 -4.18
N ARG A 126 10.73 5.49 -4.62
CA ARG A 126 10.36 5.42 -6.03
C ARG A 126 10.83 6.66 -6.79
N LEU A 127 10.61 7.86 -6.25
CA LEU A 127 11.11 9.10 -6.84
C LEU A 127 12.64 9.14 -6.88
N ALA A 128 13.30 8.75 -5.80
CA ALA A 128 14.76 8.63 -5.73
C ALA A 128 15.31 7.66 -6.80
N THR A 129 14.62 6.54 -7.02
CA THR A 129 14.95 5.58 -8.09
C THR A 129 14.77 6.17 -9.48
N LEU A 130 13.68 6.93 -9.71
CA LEU A 130 13.44 7.61 -10.99
C LEU A 130 14.48 8.69 -11.28
N LEU A 131 14.94 9.41 -10.25
CA LEU A 131 16.01 10.40 -10.33
C LEU A 131 17.41 9.76 -10.45
N GLY A 132 17.53 8.44 -10.30
CA GLY A 132 18.77 7.70 -10.46
C GLY A 132 19.70 7.71 -9.24
N LEU A 133 19.19 8.06 -8.04
CA LEU A 133 19.98 8.10 -6.81
C LEU A 133 20.51 6.72 -6.39
N PHE A 134 19.83 5.63 -6.76
CA PHE A 134 20.26 4.25 -6.53
C PHE A 134 20.97 3.61 -7.73
N GLY A 135 21.39 4.43 -8.70
CA GLY A 135 21.96 3.99 -9.97
C GLY A 135 21.00 4.18 -11.14
N ARG A 136 21.54 4.23 -12.36
CA ARG A 136 20.74 4.43 -13.57
C ARG A 136 19.99 3.14 -13.92
N LEU A 137 18.68 3.26 -14.08
CA LEU A 137 17.84 2.22 -14.67
C LEU A 137 18.40 1.89 -16.06
N LYS A 138 18.85 0.65 -16.26
CA LYS A 138 19.37 0.13 -17.53
C LYS A 138 18.33 -0.75 -18.21
#